data_AF-A0A9N9FDW5-F1
#
_entry.id   AF-A0A9N9FDW5-F1
#
_cell.length_a   1.000
_cell.length_b   1.000
_cell.length_c   1.000
_cell.angle_alpha   90.00
_cell.angle_beta   90.00
_cell.angle_gamma   90.00
#
_symmetry.space_group_name_H-M   'P 1'
#
loop_
_entity.id
_entity.type
_entity.pdbx_description
1 polymer ?
#
loop_
_entity_poly.entity_id
_entity_poly.type
_entity_poly.pdbx_seq_one_letter_code
_entity_poly.pdbx_strand_id
1 'polypeptide(L)' 'MAATSTFFKHWFRAEIIPIYVVTGVAVCGSAWYLTRLARGPEVVWDRKNNPQPWNNIEQGTQVKLFAINQPYDKK' A
#
# COMPACT_ATOMS: atom_id res chain seq x y z
N MET A 1 6.58 10.74 -40.33
CA MET A 1 6.30 10.99 -38.89
C MET A 1 4.80 11.26 -38.69
N ALA A 2 3.94 10.24 -38.83
CA ALA A 2 2.48 10.41 -38.67
C ALA A 2 1.84 9.43 -37.67
N ALA A 3 2.61 8.45 -37.16
CA ALA A 3 2.08 7.37 -36.31
C ALA A 3 1.96 7.74 -34.82
N THR A 4 2.61 8.82 -34.36
CA THR A 4 2.63 9.22 -32.94
C THR A 4 1.34 9.93 -32.50
N SER A 5 0.69 10.70 -33.40
CA SER A 5 -0.53 11.46 -33.08
C SER A 5 -1.74 10.54 -32.82
N THR A 6 -1.85 9.43 -33.56
CA THR A 6 -2.93 8.45 -33.40
C THR A 6 -2.88 7.78 -32.03
N PHE A 7 -1.69 7.47 -31.53
CA PHE A 7 -1.49 6.79 -30.24
C PHE A 7 -2.04 7.60 -29.06
N PHE A 8 -1.69 8.89 -28.97
CA PHE A 8 -2.17 9.76 -27.89
C PHE A 8 -3.70 9.99 -27.95
N LYS A 9 -4.28 10.06 -29.16
CA LYS A 9 -5.73 10.17 -29.32
C LYS A 9 -6.49 8.95 -28.79
N HIS A 10 -5.90 7.75 -28.87
CA HIS A 10 -6.49 6.54 -28.27
C HIS A 10 -6.30 6.50 -26.75
N TRP A 11 -5.14 6.91 -26.26
CA TRP A 11 -4.84 6.97 -24.82
C TRP A 11 -5.73 7.95 -24.04
N PHE A 12 -6.12 9.08 -24.66
CA PHE A 12 -6.94 10.12 -24.04
C PHE A 12 -8.42 10.09 -24.44
N ARG A 13 -8.95 8.93 -24.87
CA ARG A 13 -10.41 8.80 -25.09
C ARG A 13 -11.15 8.85 -23.74
N ALA A 14 -12.16 9.73 -23.66
CA ALA A 14 -12.94 9.94 -22.43
C ALA A 14 -13.56 8.65 -21.86
N GLU A 15 -13.88 7.68 -22.71
CA GLU A 15 -14.44 6.37 -22.32
C GLU A 15 -13.41 5.47 -21.61
N ILE A 16 -12.11 5.65 -21.88
CA ILE A 16 -11.05 4.76 -21.39
C ILE A 16 -10.43 5.30 -20.10
N ILE A 17 -10.47 6.63 -19.89
CA ILE A 17 -9.92 7.28 -18.69
C ILE A 17 -10.47 6.66 -17.38
N PRO A 18 -11.79 6.40 -17.21
CA PRO A 18 -12.31 5.79 -15.99
C PRO A 18 -11.71 4.40 -15.69
N ILE A 19 -11.45 3.61 -16.74
CA ILE A 19 -10.87 2.26 -16.61
C ILE A 19 -9.44 2.36 -16.07
N TYR A 20 -8.63 3.28 -16.61
CA TYR A 20 -7.27 3.51 -16.14
C TYR A 20 -7.21 4.05 -14.72
N VAL A 21 -8.15 4.93 -14.34
CA VAL A 21 -8.20 5.48 -12.99
C VAL A 21 -8.50 4.39 -11.97
N VAL A 22 -9.54 3.58 -12.18
CA VAL A 22 -9.90 2.51 -11.24
C VAL A 22 -8.79 1.46 -11.16
N THR A 23 -8.24 1.06 -12.30
CA THR A 23 -7.14 0.08 -12.35
C THR A 23 -5.89 0.62 -11.68
N GLY A 24 -5.53 1.88 -11.94
CA GLY A 24 -4.39 2.55 -11.32
C GLY A 24 -4.55 2.64 -9.81
N VAL A 25 -5.72 3.05 -9.33
CA VAL A 25 -6.03 3.10 -7.89
C VAL A 25 -5.95 1.70 -7.26
N ALA A 26 -6.46 0.67 -7.94
CA ALA A 26 -6.41 -0.70 -7.42
C ALA A 26 -4.97 -1.23 -7.30
N VAL A 27 -4.14 -1.05 -8.33
CA VAL A 27 -2.74 -1.49 -8.31
C VAL A 27 -1.92 -0.69 -7.30
N CYS A 28 -2.06 0.64 -7.27
CA CYS A 28 -1.38 1.47 -6.29
C CYS A 28 -1.82 1.16 -4.86
N GLY A 29 -3.13 1.02 -4.61
CA GLY A 29 -3.68 0.71 -3.30
C GLY A 29 -3.26 -0.67 -2.77
N SER A 30 -3.27 -1.69 -3.64
CA SER A 30 -2.81 -3.04 -3.28
C SER A 30 -1.31 -3.09 -3.02
N ALA A 31 -0.49 -2.46 -3.87
CA ALA A 31 0.96 -2.35 -3.64
C ALA A 31 1.26 -1.63 -2.33
N TRP A 32 0.59 -0.49 -2.07
CA TRP A 32 0.74 0.25 -0.82
C TRP A 32 0.39 -0.63 0.39
N TYR A 33 -0.77 -1.31 0.37
CA TYR A 33 -1.20 -2.14 1.49
C TYR A 33 -0.26 -3.32 1.74
N LEU A 34 0.21 -3.98 0.68
CA LEU A 34 1.21 -5.05 0.79
C LEU A 34 2.52 -4.54 1.39
N THR A 35 3.00 -3.35 1.01
CA THR A 35 4.22 -2.77 1.60
C THR A 35 4.03 -2.40 3.07
N ARG A 36 2.83 -1.98 3.48
CA ARG A 36 2.49 -1.76 4.90
C ARG A 36 2.53 -3.08 5.68
N LEU A 37 1.89 -4.13 5.18
CA LEU A 37 1.89 -5.46 5.83
C LEU A 37 3.30 -6.04 5.90
N ALA A 38 4.06 -5.93 4.80
CA ALA A 38 5.44 -6.36 4.77
C ALA A 38 6.26 -5.73 5.89
N ARG A 39 6.04 -4.45 6.23
CA ARG A 39 6.77 -3.73 7.28
C ARG A 39 6.18 -3.91 8.68
N GLY A 40 5.23 -4.83 8.86
CA GLY A 40 4.66 -5.15 10.17
C GLY A 40 5.65 -5.86 11.09
N PRO A 41 5.45 -5.79 12.42
CA PRO A 41 6.26 -6.48 13.43
C PRO A 41 6.20 -8.01 13.34
N GLU A 42 5.23 -8.56 12.62
CA GLU A 42 5.08 -9.99 12.35
C GLU A 42 6.06 -10.50 11.29
N VAL A 43 6.66 -9.60 10.50
CA VAL A 43 7.60 -9.97 9.43
C VAL A 43 9.03 -9.62 9.82
N VAL A 44 9.90 -10.63 9.80
CA VAL A 44 11.34 -10.46 10.09
C VAL A 44 12.12 -10.26 8.79
N TRP A 45 12.49 -9.00 8.49
CA TRP A 45 13.40 -8.67 7.39
C TRP A 45 14.87 -8.74 7.79
N ASP A 46 15.22 -8.20 8.96
CA ASP A 46 16.58 -8.20 9.47
C ASP A 46 16.75 -9.29 10.53
N ARG A 47 17.24 -10.45 10.11
CA ARG A 47 17.50 -11.58 11.00
C ARG A 47 18.77 -11.43 11.85
N LYS A 48 19.61 -10.42 11.61
CA LYS A 48 20.90 -10.27 12.29
C LYS A 48 20.82 -9.23 13.40
N ASN A 49 20.33 -8.03 13.10
CA ASN A 49 20.30 -6.93 14.08
C ASN A 49 18.95 -6.82 14.81
N ASN A 50 17.85 -7.25 14.18
CA ASN A 50 16.53 -7.19 14.78
C ASN A 50 15.70 -8.47 14.51
N PRO A 51 16.16 -9.63 15.01
CA PRO A 51 15.52 -10.92 14.75
C PRO A 51 14.11 -11.05 15.34
N GLN A 52 13.76 -10.18 16.31
CA GLN A 52 12.50 -10.22 17.04
C GLN A 52 11.83 -8.83 17.04
N PRO A 53 11.33 -8.36 15.88
CA PRO A 53 10.81 -7.01 15.71
C PRO A 53 9.63 -6.67 16.63
N TRP A 54 8.87 -7.68 17.09
CA TRP A 54 7.79 -7.51 18.05
C TRP A 54 8.23 -7.02 19.44
N ASN A 55 9.50 -7.18 19.81
CA ASN A 55 10.03 -6.70 21.10
C ASN A 55 10.15 -5.16 21.14
N ASN A 56 10.12 -4.49 19.99
CA ASN A 56 10.26 -3.03 19.89
C ASN A 56 8.92 -2.29 19.96
N ILE A 57 7.81 -3.00 20.19
CA ILE A 57 6.48 -2.41 20.27
C ILE A 57 6.18 -2.05 21.72
N GLU A 58 5.88 -0.79 21.97
CA GLU A 58 5.44 -0.34 23.29
C GLU A 58 4.05 -0.91 23.62
N GLN A 59 3.85 -1.26 24.89
CA GLN A 59 2.56 -1.73 25.38
C GLN A 59 1.47 -0.66 25.17
N GLY A 60 0.30 -1.09 24.70
CA GLY A 60 -0.82 -0.19 24.38
C GLY A 60 -0.77 0.40 22.96
N THR A 61 0.22 0.07 22.14
CA THR A 61 0.30 0.53 20.73
C THR A 61 -0.63 -0.26 19.81
N GLN A 62 -1.39 0.43 18.98
CA GLN A 62 -2.23 -0.17 17.95
C GLN A 62 -1.41 -0.57 16.71
N VAL A 63 -1.07 -1.85 16.59
CA VAL A 63 -0.37 -2.35 15.39
C VAL A 63 -1.27 -2.47 14.15
N LYS A 64 -2.58 -2.65 14.35
CA LYS A 64 -3.57 -2.84 13.28
C LYS A 64 -3.85 -1.53 12.55
N LEU A 65 -4.15 -1.61 11.26
CA LEU A 65 -4.53 -0.43 10.47
C LEU A 65 -5.75 0.29 11.06
N PHE A 66 -6.69 -0.46 11.62
CA PHE A 66 -7.90 0.08 12.24
C PHE A 66 -8.38 -0.82 13.37
N ALA A 67 -8.85 -0.22 14.46
CA ALA A 67 -9.50 -0.90 15.57
C ALA A 67 -10.72 -0.08 16.03
N ILE A 68 -11.87 -0.74 16.15
CA ILE A 68 -13.16 -0.06 16.40
C ILE A 68 -13.45 0.07 17.90
N ASN A 69 -13.02 -0.91 18.71
CA ASN A 69 -13.43 -0.99 20.12
C ASN A 69 -12.32 -1.58 21.02
N GLN A 70 -11.06 -1.21 20.77
CA GLN A 70 -9.92 -1.68 21.56
C GLN A 70 -9.33 -0.53 22.38
N PRO A 71 -8.99 -0.75 23.66
CA PRO A 71 -8.31 0.24 24.47
C PRO A 71 -6.81 0.24 24.10
N TYR A 72 -6.46 0.97 23.05
CA TYR A 72 -5.06 1.28 22.73
C TYR A 72 -4.77 2.72 23.18
N ASP A 73 -3.74 2.90 23.98
CA ASP A 73 -3.31 4.22 24.47
C ASP A 73 -2.51 4.99 23.41
N LYS A 74 -1.95 4.28 22.42
CA LYS A 74 -1.08 4.84 21.39
C LYS A 74 -1.46 4.32 20.00
N LYS A 75 -1.41 5.21 19.01
CA LYS A 75 -1.63 4.89 17.59
C LYS A 75 -0.37 4.39 16.92
#